data_AF-A0A497MYQ0-F1
#
_entry.id   AF-A0A497MYQ0-F1
#
_cell.length_a   1.000
_cell.length_b   1.000
_cell.length_c   1.000
_cell.angle_alpha   90.00
_cell.angle_beta   90.00
_cell.angle_gamma   90.00
#
_symmetry.space_group_name_H-M   'P 1'
#
loop_
_entity.id
_entity.type
_entity.pdbx_description
1 polymer ?
#
loop_
_entity_poly.entity_id
_entity_poly.type
_entity_poly.pdbx_seq_one_letter_code
_entity_poly.pdbx_strand_id
1 'polypeptide(L)'
;GVGGASLPPVRNEEGVQAAAPQTGDLDEKIPVEIRNPIRRKFTGADSATYGPFPTPGQQVTLPRPDARRWQKTGHVKILQVR
;
A
#
# COMPACT_ATOMS: atom_id res chain seq x y z
N GLY A 1 27.84 -48.73 29.31
CA GLY A 1 28.32 -48.88 27.93
C GLY A 1 27.13 -48.80 27.00
N VAL A 2 27.21 -47.88 26.03
CA VAL A 2 26.43 -47.67 24.79
C VAL A 2 24.89 -47.58 24.86
N GLY A 3 24.37 -46.47 24.34
CA GLY A 3 22.95 -46.27 24.03
C GLY A 3 22.57 -44.83 23.71
N GLY A 4 23.49 -44.02 23.16
CA GLY A 4 23.19 -42.64 22.74
C GLY A 4 22.32 -42.67 21.49
N ALA A 5 21.06 -42.25 21.62
CA ALA A 5 20.18 -42.00 20.49
C ALA A 5 20.75 -40.84 19.66
N SER A 6 21.30 -41.15 18.50
CA SER A 6 21.64 -40.18 17.46
C SER A 6 20.33 -39.57 16.94
N LEU A 7 19.89 -38.48 17.54
CA LEU A 7 18.95 -37.58 16.90
C LEU A 7 19.70 -36.95 15.71
N PRO A 8 19.18 -37.03 14.47
CA PRO A 8 19.78 -36.26 13.39
C PRO A 8 19.68 -34.77 13.76
N PRO A 9 20.70 -33.95 13.43
CA PRO A 9 20.53 -32.51 13.52
C PRO A 9 19.39 -32.16 12.57
N VAL A 10 18.24 -31.76 13.14
CA VAL A 10 17.17 -31.15 12.35
C VAL A 10 17.79 -29.86 11.83
N ARG A 11 18.23 -29.89 10.58
CA ARG A 11 18.58 -28.70 9.83
C ARG A 11 17.27 -27.95 9.68
N ASN A 12 17.00 -27.06 10.62
CA ASN A 12 15.94 -26.07 10.50
C ASN A 12 16.35 -25.18 9.33
N GLU A 13 16.08 -25.61 8.09
CA GLU A 13 15.83 -24.69 6.98
C GLU A 13 14.50 -23.99 7.28
N GLU A 14 14.48 -23.19 8.34
CA GLU A 14 13.54 -22.09 8.50
C GLU A 14 14.03 -20.96 7.56
N GLY A 15 14.05 -21.28 6.27
CA GLY A 15 14.39 -20.41 5.16
C GLY A 15 13.14 -19.88 4.46
N VAL A 16 11.97 -20.01 5.07
CA VAL A 16 10.82 -19.17 4.71
C VAL A 16 11.04 -17.81 5.35
N GLN A 17 11.95 -17.02 4.76
CA GLN A 17 11.77 -15.58 4.79
C GLN A 17 10.39 -15.36 4.19
N ALA A 18 9.39 -15.24 5.05
CA ALA A 18 8.14 -14.60 4.71
C ALA A 18 8.57 -13.28 4.11
N ALA A 19 8.51 -13.17 2.78
CA ALA A 19 8.73 -11.92 2.10
C ALA A 19 7.78 -10.95 2.81
N ALA A 20 8.33 -10.02 3.60
CA ALA A 20 7.55 -8.93 4.11
C ALA A 20 6.82 -8.39 2.88
N PRO A 21 5.48 -8.35 2.87
CA PRO A 21 4.75 -7.87 1.70
C PRO A 21 5.37 -6.53 1.37
N GLN A 22 5.81 -6.38 0.12
CA GLN A 22 6.64 -5.27 -0.34
C GLN A 22 5.98 -3.94 0.07
N THR A 23 6.34 -3.39 1.23
CA THR A 23 5.72 -2.20 1.80
C THR A 23 6.01 -0.96 0.95
N GLY A 24 6.96 -1.07 0.01
CA GLY A 24 7.37 0.02 -0.89
C GLY A 24 6.27 0.52 -1.82
N ASP A 25 5.32 -0.31 -2.26
CA ASP A 25 4.24 0.13 -3.18
C ASP A 25 3.04 0.75 -2.43
N LEU A 26 2.89 0.43 -1.14
CA LEU A 26 1.81 0.96 -0.29
C LEU A 26 2.09 2.41 0.16
N ASP A 27 3.37 2.75 0.34
CA ASP A 27 3.79 4.09 0.76
C ASP A 27 4.01 5.05 -0.42
N GLU A 28 4.03 4.56 -1.67
CA GLU A 28 4.22 5.43 -2.83
C GLU A 28 3.02 6.35 -3.02
N LYS A 29 3.21 7.65 -2.80
CA LYS A 29 2.18 8.67 -2.97
C LYS A 29 2.38 9.39 -4.31
N ILE A 30 1.32 9.48 -5.10
CA ILE A 30 1.34 10.07 -6.43
C ILE A 30 0.41 11.28 -6.50
N PRO A 31 0.77 12.31 -7.31
CA PRO A 31 -0.09 13.47 -7.51
C PRO A 31 -1.31 13.07 -8.36
N VAL A 32 -2.47 13.55 -7.93
CA VAL A 32 -3.76 13.35 -8.60
C VAL A 32 -4.54 14.66 -8.63
N GLU A 33 -5.38 14.82 -9.64
CA GLU A 33 -6.35 15.90 -9.75
C GLU A 33 -7.74 15.37 -9.35
N ILE A 34 -8.41 16.04 -8.43
CA ILE A 34 -9.78 15.72 -8.02
C ILE A 34 -10.72 16.15 -9.15
N ARG A 35 -11.41 15.20 -9.79
CA ARG A 35 -12.43 15.50 -10.81
C ARG A 35 -13.82 15.56 -10.21
N ASN A 36 -14.10 14.71 -9.22
CA ASN A 36 -15.37 14.67 -8.52
C ASN A 36 -15.14 14.84 -7.01
N PRO A 37 -15.90 15.71 -6.31
CA PRO A 37 -15.69 15.99 -4.89
C PRO A 37 -15.74 14.73 -4.03
N ILE A 38 -14.70 14.52 -3.22
CA ILE A 38 -14.64 13.47 -2.19
C ILE A 38 -15.02 14.13 -0.86
N ARG A 39 -16.31 14.12 -0.53
CA ARG A 39 -16.85 14.82 0.67
C ARG A 39 -16.53 14.14 2.00
N ARG A 40 -16.00 12.91 1.97
CA ARG A 40 -15.72 12.10 3.16
C ARG A 40 -14.22 11.94 3.34
N LYS A 41 -13.79 11.95 4.59
CA LYS A 41 -12.44 11.49 4.96
C LYS A 41 -12.37 9.97 4.79
N PHE A 42 -11.22 9.47 4.37
CA PHE A 42 -10.95 8.03 4.30
C PHE A 42 -9.54 7.73 4.80
N THR A 43 -9.35 6.54 5.34
CA THR A 43 -8.03 6.02 5.71
C THR A 43 -7.40 5.38 4.47
N GLY A 44 -6.25 5.89 4.05
CA GLY A 44 -5.49 5.38 2.90
C GLY A 44 -4.73 4.10 3.24
N ALA A 45 -4.14 3.49 2.20
CA ALA A 45 -3.34 2.27 2.33
C ALA A 45 -2.12 2.41 3.27
N ASP A 46 -1.58 3.61 3.41
CA ASP A 46 -0.49 3.96 4.34
C ASP A 46 -0.98 4.25 5.78
N SER A 47 -2.23 3.92 6.10
CA SER A 47 -2.89 4.22 7.38
C SER A 47 -3.08 5.71 7.69
N ALA A 48 -2.70 6.62 6.79
CA ALA A 48 -2.97 8.05 6.95
C ALA A 48 -4.42 8.39 6.58
N THR A 49 -4.93 9.49 7.15
CA THR A 49 -6.27 9.99 6.83
C THR A 49 -6.21 11.04 5.73
N TYR A 50 -7.01 10.87 4.68
CA TYR A 50 -7.09 11.75 3.52
C TYR A 50 -8.46 12.43 3.40
N GLY A 51 -8.45 13.64 2.84
CA GLY A 51 -9.66 14.41 2.54
C GLY A 51 -10.27 15.16 3.74
N PRO A 52 -11.50 15.68 3.59
CA PRO A 52 -12.30 15.67 2.38
C PRO A 52 -11.68 16.55 1.28
N PHE A 53 -11.93 16.21 0.03
CA PHE A 53 -11.53 16.98 -1.15
C PHE A 53 -12.78 17.52 -1.86
N PRO A 54 -13.37 18.63 -1.37
CA PRO A 54 -14.64 19.13 -1.89
C PRO A 54 -14.52 19.85 -3.24
N THR A 55 -13.30 20.22 -3.65
CA THR A 55 -13.05 21.11 -4.78
C THR A 55 -12.59 20.34 -6.02
N PRO A 56 -13.36 20.32 -7.12
CA PRO A 56 -12.89 19.81 -8.41
C PRO A 56 -11.73 20.65 -8.95
N GLY A 57 -10.80 20.02 -9.67
CA GLY A 57 -9.56 20.62 -10.16
C GLY A 57 -8.46 20.73 -9.10
N GLN A 58 -8.74 20.44 -7.83
CA GLN A 58 -7.73 20.45 -6.77
C GLN A 58 -6.70 19.35 -7.04
N GLN A 59 -5.42 19.70 -7.02
CA GLN A 59 -4.33 18.72 -7.08
C GLN A 59 -3.92 18.33 -5.67
N VAL A 60 -3.86 17.02 -5.41
CA VAL A 60 -3.51 16.43 -4.11
C VAL A 60 -2.63 15.21 -4.31
N THR A 61 -1.94 14.77 -3.26
CA THR A 61 -1.08 13.59 -3.29
C THR A 61 -1.75 12.46 -2.51
N LEU A 62 -2.05 11.35 -3.18
CA LEU A 62 -2.71 10.18 -2.59
C LEU A 62 -1.82 8.93 -2.71
N PRO A 63 -1.98 7.93 -1.84
CA PRO A 63 -1.32 6.64 -2.01
C PRO A 63 -1.71 6.05 -3.37
N ARG A 64 -0.76 5.45 -4.07
CA ARG A 64 -0.96 4.87 -5.40
C ARG A 64 -2.14 3.89 -5.45
N PRO A 65 -2.36 3.00 -4.46
CA PRO A 65 -3.53 2.12 -4.45
C PRO A 65 -4.86 2.91 -4.42
N ASP A 66 -4.94 3.94 -3.58
CA ASP A 66 -6.14 4.79 -3.44
C ASP A 66 -6.36 5.65 -4.68
N ALA A 67 -5.31 6.29 -5.20
CA ALA A 67 -5.34 7.04 -6.44
C ALA A 67 -5.88 6.20 -7.61
N ARG A 68 -5.42 4.96 -7.76
CA ARG A 68 -5.94 4.02 -8.78
C ARG A 68 -7.39 3.64 -8.52
N ARG A 69 -7.78 3.39 -7.26
CA ARG A 69 -9.16 3.06 -6.89
C ARG A 69 -10.10 4.21 -7.26
N TRP A 70 -9.76 5.43 -6.88
CA TRP A 70 -10.55 6.62 -7.18
C TRP A 70 -10.51 7.03 -8.66
N GLN A 71 -9.43 6.70 -9.38
CA GLN A 71 -9.37 6.91 -10.83
C GLN A 71 -10.34 5.98 -11.57
N LYS A 72 -10.42 4.71 -11.15
CA LYS A 72 -11.37 3.75 -11.73
C LYS A 72 -12.83 4.18 -11.55
N THR A 73 -13.15 4.86 -10.45
CA THR A 73 -14.50 5.40 -10.20
C THR A 73 -14.71 6.80 -10.79
N GLY A 74 -13.71 7.37 -11.46
CA GLY A 74 -13.78 8.68 -12.09
C GLY A 74 -13.71 9.88 -11.13
N HIS A 75 -13.41 9.64 -9.85
CA HIS A 75 -13.30 10.72 -8.86
C HIS A 75 -12.00 11.50 -8.97
N VAL A 76 -10.90 10.86 -9.36
CA VAL A 76 -9.61 11.52 -9.53
C VAL A 76 -8.97 11.17 -10.88
N LYS A 77 -8.00 11.97 -11.29
CA LYS A 77 -7.14 11.72 -12.45
C LYS A 77 -5.70 11.72 -11.99
N ILE A 78 -4.99 10.62 -12.22
CA ILE A 78 -3.55 10.54 -11.90
C ILE A 78 -2.79 11.51 -12.81
N LEU A 79 -1.99 12.38 -12.20
CA LEU A 79 -1.09 13.28 -12.89
C LEU A 79 0.25 12.56 -13.01
N GLN A 80 0.56 12.02 -14.18
CA GLN A 80 1.85 11.40 -14.42
C GLN A 80 2.90 12.51 -14.47
N VAL A 81 3.77 12.57 -13.46
CA VAL A 81 4.96 13.44 -13.50
C VAL A 81 5.84 12.91 -14.64
N ARG A 82 6.04 13.74 -15.66
CA ARG A 82 6.97 13.47 -16.76
C ARG A 82 8.40 13.77 -16.34
#